data_AF-A0A371QY17-F1
#
_entry.id   AF-A0A371QY17-F1
#
_cell.length_a   1.000
_cell.length_b   1.000
_cell.length_c   1.000
_cell.angle_alpha   90.00
_cell.angle_beta   90.00
_cell.angle_gamma   90.00
#
_symmetry.space_group_name_H-M   'P 1'
#
loop_
_entity.id
_entity.type
_entity.pdbx_description
1 polymer ?
#
loop_
_entity_poly.entity_id
_entity_poly.type
_entity_poly.pdbx_seq_one_letter_code
_entity_poly.pdbx_strand_id
1 'polypeptide(L)'
;MAMGEVFTPRRVIPVMAPGLISLVLGGLGGIGIMWSWAGASFPVKLEVTQHFYLMIAGFFAALIGNELLNVLSMEWSGRQAGGITLALYAALLWALLAGTVAGAAWLSSAAYLAMLLVLIIYSRTYLKPSKMGFRPSAYNYLIVASLAASIALYITAWIGGGDLGVAMLIFPVSMIYAVMARDIALVTGRRPARERLGVLAFLLLVASFAMWTFGIVEAAGALLAASGAASILFSGIAQYARREKLFSYVKIWSAYLWLMAAGLILFLGAPALWRDIAAHALALGFIFNIVFGVDVILIDMIATQMQKRIVVKPRRGVPMLEVVTFLLLNVGMLARAGYAYAYTPSLAVVSGPLVGIAIVAFLLYTQRRLMQLSA
;
A
#
# COMPACT_ATOMS: atom_id res chain seq x y z
N MET A 1 -22.10 29.10 10.41
CA MET A 1 -21.30 27.89 10.11
C MET A 1 -20.80 28.03 8.69
N ALA A 2 -19.48 28.11 8.47
CA ALA A 2 -18.94 28.10 7.12
C ALA A 2 -19.23 26.73 6.49
N MET A 3 -19.90 26.71 5.34
CA MET A 3 -20.04 25.50 4.53
C MET A 3 -18.64 25.01 4.18
N GLY A 4 -18.30 23.79 4.59
CA GLY A 4 -17.01 23.19 4.23
C GLY A 4 -16.89 23.05 2.71
N GLU A 5 -15.66 22.99 2.20
CA GLU A 5 -15.46 22.68 0.79
C GLU A 5 -16.10 21.32 0.46
N VAL A 6 -16.67 21.22 -0.74
CA VAL A 6 -17.20 19.96 -1.27
C VAL A 6 -16.05 19.21 -1.93
N PHE A 7 -15.93 17.91 -1.65
CA PHE A 7 -14.94 17.07 -2.32
C PHE A 7 -15.09 17.18 -3.83
N THR A 8 -14.01 17.50 -4.53
CA THR A 8 -13.99 17.65 -5.98
C THR A 8 -13.25 16.47 -6.61
N PRO A 9 -13.96 15.45 -7.16
CA PRO A 9 -13.33 14.25 -7.72
C PRO A 9 -12.31 14.55 -8.82
N ARG A 10 -12.54 15.61 -9.62
CA ARG A 10 -11.64 16.02 -10.70
C ARG A 10 -10.22 16.37 -10.21
N ARG A 11 -10.05 16.77 -8.94
CA ARG A 11 -8.73 17.10 -8.36
C ARG A 11 -7.85 15.86 -8.09
N VAL A 12 -8.42 14.66 -8.12
CA VAL A 12 -7.70 13.39 -7.96
C VAL A 12 -7.04 12.93 -9.27
N ILE A 13 -7.62 13.31 -10.42
CA ILE A 13 -7.22 12.84 -11.76
C ILE A 13 -5.75 13.14 -12.09
N PRO A 14 -5.23 14.38 -11.88
CA PRO A 14 -3.86 14.71 -12.27
C PRO A 14 -2.79 13.88 -11.54
N VAL A 15 -3.09 13.42 -10.32
CA VAL A 15 -2.21 12.57 -9.52
C VAL A 15 -2.41 11.09 -9.87
N MET A 16 -3.67 10.63 -10.05
CA MET A 16 -3.93 9.23 -10.38
C MET A 16 -3.51 8.85 -11.80
N ALA A 17 -3.60 9.75 -12.78
CA ALA A 17 -3.24 9.46 -14.17
C ALA A 17 -1.80 8.92 -14.33
N PRO A 18 -0.74 9.62 -13.86
CA PRO A 18 0.61 9.07 -13.91
C PRO A 18 0.77 7.82 -13.03
N GLY A 19 0.03 7.71 -11.92
CA GLY A 19 -0.01 6.52 -11.08
C GLY A 19 -0.53 5.28 -11.80
N LEU A 20 -1.64 5.39 -12.53
CA LEU A 20 -2.23 4.29 -13.30
C LEU A 20 -1.35 3.90 -14.50
N ILE A 21 -0.72 4.88 -15.16
CA ILE A 21 0.26 4.58 -16.21
C ILE A 21 1.45 3.81 -15.61
N SER A 22 1.93 4.25 -14.44
CA SER A 22 3.01 3.56 -13.72
C SER A 22 2.62 2.14 -13.30
N LEU A 23 1.36 1.91 -12.91
CA LEU A 23 0.83 0.57 -12.64
C LEU A 23 0.87 -0.32 -13.88
N VAL A 24 0.42 0.18 -15.02
CA VAL A 24 0.39 -0.60 -16.26
C VAL A 24 1.81 -0.92 -16.73
N LEU A 25 2.69 0.09 -16.84
CA LEU A 25 4.07 -0.10 -17.28
C LEU A 25 4.88 -0.94 -16.29
N GLY A 26 4.77 -0.63 -14.99
CA GLY A 26 5.44 -1.35 -13.92
C GLY A 26 4.92 -2.79 -13.79
N GLY A 27 3.61 -3.00 -13.90
CA GLY A 27 2.99 -4.32 -13.86
C GLY A 27 3.37 -5.20 -15.05
N LEU A 28 3.29 -4.67 -16.27
CA LEU A 28 3.75 -5.36 -17.48
C LEU A 28 5.26 -5.62 -17.43
N GLY A 29 6.05 -4.68 -16.94
CA GLY A 29 7.48 -4.89 -16.71
C GLY A 29 7.78 -5.97 -15.69
N GLY A 30 7.02 -6.03 -14.59
CA GLY A 30 7.13 -7.08 -13.57
C GLY A 30 6.80 -8.47 -14.13
N ILE A 31 5.77 -8.56 -14.98
CA ILE A 31 5.46 -9.79 -15.75
C ILE A 31 6.65 -10.15 -16.64
N GLY A 32 7.18 -9.19 -17.40
CA GLY A 32 8.32 -9.41 -18.29
C GLY A 32 9.58 -9.88 -17.56
N ILE A 33 9.89 -9.31 -16.39
CA ILE A 33 11.02 -9.72 -15.54
C ILE A 33 10.83 -11.18 -15.09
N MET A 34 9.66 -11.51 -14.53
CA MET A 34 9.35 -12.87 -14.09
C MET A 34 9.40 -13.89 -15.23
N TRP A 35 8.88 -13.53 -16.40
CA TRP A 35 8.91 -14.40 -17.58
C TRP A 35 10.33 -14.60 -18.09
N SER A 36 11.17 -13.56 -18.05
CA SER A 36 12.57 -13.69 -18.45
C SER A 36 13.37 -14.61 -17.53
N TRP A 37 13.11 -14.60 -16.22
CA TRP A 37 13.68 -15.57 -15.28
C TRP A 37 13.22 -17.00 -15.57
N ALA A 38 12.03 -17.16 -16.15
CA ALA A 38 11.49 -18.44 -16.59
C ALA A 38 11.93 -18.84 -18.02
N GLY A 39 12.80 -18.07 -18.67
CA GLY A 39 13.27 -18.32 -20.04
C GLY A 39 12.29 -17.91 -21.14
N ALA A 40 11.22 -17.17 -20.82
CA ALA A 40 10.24 -16.66 -21.77
C ALA A 40 10.52 -15.20 -22.15
N SER A 41 10.34 -14.85 -23.42
CA SER A 41 10.49 -13.48 -23.91
C SER A 41 9.23 -12.65 -23.67
N PHE A 42 9.39 -11.38 -23.30
CA PHE A 42 8.31 -10.40 -23.22
C PHE A 42 8.72 -9.10 -23.94
N PRO A 43 7.80 -8.41 -24.65
CA PRO A 43 8.15 -7.22 -25.44
C PRO A 43 8.54 -6.01 -24.57
N VAL A 44 8.04 -5.93 -23.34
CA VAL A 44 8.41 -4.87 -22.39
C VAL A 44 9.62 -5.33 -21.57
N LYS A 45 10.80 -4.76 -21.86
CA LYS A 45 12.03 -5.02 -21.12
C LYS A 45 12.31 -3.85 -20.18
N LEU A 46 11.86 -3.97 -18.93
CA LEU A 46 12.26 -3.06 -17.86
C LEU A 46 13.32 -3.71 -16.99
N GLU A 47 14.25 -2.91 -16.51
CA GLU A 47 15.14 -3.31 -15.43
C GLU A 47 14.38 -3.41 -14.11
N VAL A 48 14.90 -4.23 -13.18
CA VAL A 48 14.33 -4.38 -11.82
C VAL A 48 14.19 -3.01 -11.15
N THR A 49 15.20 -2.15 -11.24
CA THR A 49 15.19 -0.79 -10.67
C THR A 49 14.05 0.06 -11.25
N GLN A 50 13.82 0.00 -12.57
CA GLN A 50 12.72 0.71 -13.21
C GLN A 50 11.36 0.19 -12.73
N HIS A 51 11.21 -1.13 -12.58
CA HIS A 51 10.00 -1.72 -12.01
C HIS A 51 9.72 -1.21 -10.59
N PHE A 52 10.74 -1.15 -9.72
CA PHE A 52 10.61 -0.59 -8.38
C PHE A 52 10.16 0.87 -8.40
N TYR A 53 10.76 1.73 -9.23
CA TYR A 53 10.34 3.13 -9.36
C TYR A 53 8.89 3.24 -9.83
N LEU A 54 8.49 2.52 -10.88
CA LEU A 54 7.12 2.59 -11.40
C LEU A 54 6.10 2.08 -10.39
N MET A 55 6.35 0.94 -9.72
CA MET A 55 5.38 0.35 -8.80
C MET A 55 5.31 1.10 -7.47
N ILE A 56 6.46 1.42 -6.86
CA ILE A 56 6.52 2.00 -5.52
C ILE A 56 6.42 3.52 -5.57
N ALA A 57 7.36 4.15 -6.26
CA ALA A 57 7.48 5.59 -6.31
C ALA A 57 6.50 6.26 -7.30
N GLY A 58 5.97 5.49 -8.27
CA GLY A 58 4.93 5.92 -9.20
C GLY A 58 3.54 5.57 -8.70
N PHE A 59 3.15 4.29 -8.81
CA PHE A 59 1.78 3.84 -8.52
C PHE A 59 1.40 3.98 -7.05
N PHE A 60 2.14 3.35 -6.12
CA PHE A 60 1.77 3.44 -4.70
C PHE A 60 1.87 4.86 -4.17
N ALA A 61 2.87 5.64 -4.60
CA ALA A 61 2.96 7.03 -4.19
C ALA A 61 1.84 7.91 -4.76
N ALA A 62 1.33 7.64 -5.97
CA ALA A 62 0.14 8.31 -6.48
C ALA A 62 -1.12 7.94 -5.67
N LEU A 63 -1.30 6.65 -5.37
CA LEU A 63 -2.44 6.15 -4.59
C LEU A 63 -2.45 6.76 -3.19
N ILE A 64 -1.34 6.64 -2.47
CA ILE A 64 -1.19 7.15 -1.09
C ILE A 64 -1.14 8.67 -1.06
N GLY A 65 -0.50 9.30 -2.05
CA GLY A 65 -0.48 10.75 -2.19
C GLY A 65 -1.88 11.32 -2.35
N ASN A 66 -2.75 10.66 -3.12
CA ASN A 66 -4.15 11.05 -3.21
C ASN A 66 -4.92 10.84 -1.92
N GLU A 67 -4.68 9.73 -1.23
CA GLU A 67 -5.29 9.47 0.06
C GLU A 67 -4.95 10.61 1.04
N LEU A 68 -3.67 10.98 1.15
CA LEU A 68 -3.25 12.08 2.02
C LEU A 68 -3.74 13.45 1.50
N LEU A 69 -3.43 13.83 0.27
CA LEU A 69 -3.69 15.19 -0.20
C LEU A 69 -5.18 15.47 -0.42
N ASN A 70 -6.00 14.44 -0.67
CA ASN A 70 -7.41 14.62 -1.00
C ASN A 70 -8.34 14.01 0.06
N VAL A 71 -8.35 12.69 0.21
CA VAL A 71 -9.38 11.98 1.00
C VAL A 71 -9.23 12.30 2.49
N LEU A 72 -8.07 12.00 3.07
CA LEU A 72 -7.82 12.22 4.50
C LEU A 72 -7.72 13.68 4.85
N SER A 73 -7.24 14.50 3.92
CA SER A 73 -7.29 15.93 4.09
C SER A 73 -8.72 16.44 4.25
N MET A 74 -9.65 15.96 3.43
CA MET A 74 -11.06 16.35 3.52
C MET A 74 -11.69 15.88 4.83
N GLU A 75 -11.45 14.63 5.20
CA GLU A 75 -11.97 14.07 6.45
C GLU A 75 -11.44 14.81 7.68
N TRP A 76 -10.13 15.09 7.71
CA TRP A 76 -9.49 15.69 8.87
C TRP A 76 -9.70 17.20 8.95
N SER A 77 -9.46 17.92 7.85
CA SER A 77 -9.42 19.38 7.80
C SER A 77 -10.64 20.03 7.13
N GLY A 78 -11.51 19.24 6.51
CA GLY A 78 -12.68 19.75 5.79
C GLY A 78 -12.40 20.33 4.40
N ARG A 79 -11.17 20.18 3.90
CA ARG A 79 -10.74 20.67 2.59
C ARG A 79 -9.67 19.76 1.97
N GLN A 80 -9.60 19.72 0.65
CA GLN A 80 -8.50 19.06 -0.06
C GLN A 80 -7.24 19.93 0.07
N ALA A 81 -6.07 19.37 -0.23
CA ALA A 81 -4.85 20.14 -0.37
C ALA A 81 -5.03 21.26 -1.41
N GLY A 82 -4.32 22.36 -1.21
CA GLY A 82 -4.36 23.51 -2.12
C GLY A 82 -3.96 23.11 -3.54
N GLY A 83 -4.53 23.78 -4.54
CA GLY A 83 -4.30 23.46 -5.96
C GLY A 83 -2.82 23.46 -6.36
N ILE A 84 -2.02 24.36 -5.78
CA ILE A 84 -0.56 24.42 -6.01
C ILE A 84 0.14 23.15 -5.49
N THR A 85 -0.18 22.69 -4.28
CA THR A 85 0.40 21.46 -3.71
C THR A 85 0.05 20.25 -4.56
N LEU A 86 -1.20 20.14 -5.01
CA LEU A 86 -1.66 19.05 -5.88
C LEU A 86 -0.97 19.10 -7.25
N ALA A 87 -0.87 20.28 -7.86
CA ALA A 87 -0.20 20.46 -9.14
C ALA A 87 1.29 20.12 -9.06
N LEU A 88 1.97 20.57 -8.02
CA LEU A 88 3.38 20.24 -7.76
C LEU A 88 3.57 18.73 -7.60
N TYR A 89 2.74 18.08 -6.76
CA TYR A 89 2.83 16.64 -6.54
C TYR A 89 2.58 15.85 -7.83
N ALA A 90 1.59 16.26 -8.63
CA ALA A 90 1.31 15.65 -9.94
C ALA A 90 2.48 15.86 -10.92
N ALA A 91 3.07 17.05 -10.98
CA ALA A 91 4.22 17.33 -11.83
C ALA A 91 5.44 16.46 -11.46
N LEU A 92 5.70 16.25 -10.16
CA LEU A 92 6.76 15.38 -9.69
C LEU A 92 6.51 13.90 -10.06
N LEU A 93 5.26 13.42 -9.97
CA LEU A 93 4.90 12.08 -10.45
C LEU A 93 5.14 11.91 -11.95
N TRP A 94 4.79 12.90 -12.76
CA TRP A 94 5.09 12.89 -14.19
C TRP A 94 6.59 12.91 -14.48
N ALA A 95 7.36 13.72 -13.74
CA ALA A 95 8.82 13.75 -13.85
C ALA A 95 9.44 12.40 -13.48
N LEU A 96 8.93 11.74 -12.43
CA LEU A 96 9.35 10.40 -12.04
C LEU A 96 9.06 9.36 -13.12
N LEU A 97 7.85 9.37 -13.68
CA LEU A 97 7.45 8.47 -14.75
C LEU A 97 8.33 8.67 -15.99
N ALA A 98 8.49 9.92 -16.44
CA ALA A 98 9.31 10.26 -17.59
C ALA A 98 10.78 9.89 -17.38
N GLY A 99 11.35 10.22 -16.21
CA GLY A 99 12.71 9.86 -15.84
C GLY A 99 12.93 8.35 -15.84
N THR A 100 11.97 7.59 -15.31
CA THR A 100 12.09 6.12 -15.23
C THR A 100 12.04 5.47 -16.61
N VAL A 101 11.12 5.90 -17.47
CA VAL A 101 11.00 5.42 -18.86
C VAL A 101 12.24 5.79 -19.68
N ALA A 102 12.81 6.97 -19.45
CA ALA A 102 14.04 7.41 -20.10
C ALA A 102 15.32 6.77 -19.54
N GLY A 103 15.24 5.94 -18.49
CA GLY A 103 16.41 5.37 -17.80
C GLY A 103 17.21 6.39 -16.97
N ALA A 104 16.68 7.58 -16.74
CA ALA A 104 17.29 8.64 -15.95
C ALA A 104 17.05 8.43 -14.44
N ALA A 105 17.73 7.45 -13.84
CA ALA A 105 17.55 7.08 -12.43
C ALA A 105 17.70 8.25 -11.45
N TRP A 106 18.62 9.18 -11.70
CA TRP A 106 18.82 10.37 -10.87
C TRP A 106 17.58 11.27 -10.83
N LEU A 107 16.88 11.42 -11.96
CA LEU A 107 15.67 12.23 -12.05
C LEU A 107 14.53 11.57 -11.30
N SER A 108 14.35 10.25 -11.47
CA SER A 108 13.35 9.46 -10.72
C SER A 108 13.58 9.56 -9.21
N SER A 109 14.85 9.51 -8.78
CA SER A 109 15.25 9.58 -7.38
C SER A 109 14.98 10.95 -6.77
N ALA A 110 15.37 12.02 -7.48
CA ALA A 110 15.12 13.39 -7.07
C ALA A 110 13.62 13.70 -7.00
N ALA A 111 12.85 13.26 -8.00
CA ALA A 111 11.41 13.41 -8.03
C ALA A 111 10.74 12.68 -6.87
N TYR A 112 11.13 11.43 -6.59
CA TYR A 112 10.60 10.65 -5.46
C TYR A 112 10.88 11.33 -4.11
N LEU A 113 12.12 11.76 -3.87
CA LEU A 113 12.46 12.45 -2.63
C LEU A 113 11.67 13.77 -2.49
N ALA A 114 11.56 14.55 -3.57
CA ALA A 114 10.77 15.77 -3.58
C ALA A 114 9.28 15.49 -3.28
N MET A 115 8.72 14.39 -3.79
CA MET A 115 7.36 13.97 -3.46
C MET A 115 7.18 13.70 -1.97
N LEU A 116 8.10 12.95 -1.35
CA LEU A 116 8.06 12.70 0.10
C LEU A 116 8.18 14.00 0.91
N LEU A 117 9.01 14.95 0.45
CA LEU A 117 9.14 16.28 1.07
C LEU A 117 7.84 17.09 0.98
N VAL A 118 7.15 17.08 -0.17
CA VAL A 118 5.83 17.71 -0.30
C VAL A 118 4.84 17.09 0.69
N LEU A 119 4.80 15.76 0.79
CA LEU A 119 3.90 15.06 1.70
C LEU A 119 4.20 15.35 3.18
N ILE A 120 5.47 15.35 3.61
CA ILE A 120 5.80 15.64 5.01
C ILE A 120 5.52 17.09 5.38
N ILE A 121 5.76 18.04 4.47
CA ILE A 121 5.39 19.44 4.69
C ILE A 121 3.87 19.57 4.85
N TYR A 122 3.10 18.89 3.99
CA TYR A 122 1.65 18.88 4.06
C TYR A 122 1.12 18.18 5.33
N SER A 123 1.82 17.15 5.81
CA SER A 123 1.40 16.31 6.94
C SER A 123 1.18 17.06 8.25
N ARG A 124 1.73 18.29 8.38
CA ARG A 124 1.43 19.22 9.47
C ARG A 124 -0.07 19.47 9.65
N THR A 125 -0.87 19.31 8.60
CA THR A 125 -2.34 19.37 8.65
C THR A 125 -2.92 18.34 9.63
N TYR A 126 -2.33 17.15 9.72
CA TYR A 126 -2.80 16.06 10.60
C TYR A 126 -2.40 16.22 12.05
N LEU A 127 -1.45 17.11 12.33
CA LEU A 127 -1.02 17.46 13.69
C LEU A 127 -1.81 18.63 14.28
N LYS A 128 -2.70 19.24 13.49
CA LYS A 128 -3.65 20.25 13.97
C LYS A 128 -4.95 19.58 14.41
N PRO A 129 -5.73 20.20 15.30
CA PRO A 129 -7.08 19.74 15.62
C PRO A 129 -7.92 19.55 14.34
N SER A 130 -8.74 18.50 14.30
CA SER A 130 -9.61 18.23 13.17
C SER A 130 -10.70 19.31 13.01
N LYS A 131 -11.41 19.31 11.89
CA LYS A 131 -12.59 20.17 11.66
C LYS A 131 -13.64 20.03 12.77
N MET A 132 -13.74 18.86 13.38
CA MET A 132 -14.66 18.58 14.49
C MET A 132 -14.05 18.91 15.87
N GLY A 133 -12.85 19.48 15.92
CA GLY A 133 -12.15 19.85 17.15
C GLY A 133 -11.42 18.69 17.85
N PHE A 134 -11.36 17.51 17.24
CA PHE A 134 -10.63 16.38 17.83
C PHE A 134 -9.13 16.63 17.78
N ARG A 135 -8.45 16.38 18.90
CA ARG A 135 -6.99 16.46 18.96
C ARG A 135 -6.37 15.29 18.17
N PRO A 136 -5.18 15.49 17.56
CA PRO A 136 -4.44 14.40 16.94
C PRO A 136 -4.21 13.26 17.93
N SER A 137 -4.36 12.03 17.45
CA SER A 137 -4.12 10.82 18.23
C SER A 137 -2.96 10.03 17.62
N ALA A 138 -2.65 8.85 18.18
CA ALA A 138 -1.49 8.06 17.80
C ALA A 138 -1.36 7.85 16.27
N TYR A 139 -2.45 7.57 15.56
CA TYR A 139 -2.39 7.34 14.10
C TYR A 139 -1.96 8.59 13.31
N ASN A 140 -2.31 9.81 13.76
CA ASN A 140 -1.87 11.04 13.10
C ASN A 140 -0.34 11.17 13.18
N TYR A 141 0.23 10.83 14.35
CA TYR A 141 1.67 10.82 14.54
C TYR A 141 2.33 9.69 13.74
N LEU A 142 1.69 8.53 13.59
CA LEU A 142 2.20 7.45 12.74
C LEU A 142 2.30 7.88 11.27
N ILE A 143 1.31 8.62 10.72
CA ILE A 143 1.38 9.15 9.35
C ILE A 143 2.64 10.01 9.16
N VAL A 144 2.91 10.92 10.10
CA VAL A 144 4.09 11.81 10.05
C VAL A 144 5.38 11.00 10.23
N ALA A 145 5.38 10.05 11.17
CA ALA A 145 6.53 9.17 11.41
C ALA A 145 6.86 8.29 10.20
N SER A 146 5.84 7.78 9.47
CA SER A 146 6.03 7.03 8.23
C SER A 146 6.77 7.86 7.19
N LEU A 147 6.37 9.12 6.99
CA LEU A 147 7.04 10.03 6.05
C LEU A 147 8.47 10.35 6.49
N ALA A 148 8.67 10.66 7.77
CA ALA A 148 10.00 10.94 8.31
C ALA A 148 10.95 9.74 8.18
N ALA A 149 10.48 8.53 8.54
CA ALA A 149 11.23 7.30 8.40
C ALA A 149 11.56 7.00 6.93
N SER A 150 10.62 7.22 6.02
CA SER A 150 10.83 7.01 4.58
C SER A 150 11.89 7.94 4.01
N ILE A 151 11.82 9.24 4.35
CA ILE A 151 12.81 10.23 3.91
C ILE A 151 14.20 9.89 4.47
N ALA A 152 14.28 9.65 5.78
CA ALA A 152 15.53 9.35 6.45
C ALA A 152 16.16 8.06 5.90
N LEU A 153 15.37 6.99 5.74
CA LEU A 153 15.87 5.73 5.21
C LEU A 153 16.30 5.86 3.74
N TYR A 154 15.53 6.56 2.90
CA TYR A 154 15.89 6.76 1.50
C TYR A 154 17.18 7.57 1.34
N ILE A 155 17.34 8.68 2.07
CA ILE A 155 18.56 9.50 2.04
C ILE A 155 19.77 8.70 2.54
N THR A 156 19.62 7.99 3.67
CA THR A 156 20.72 7.19 4.23
C THR A 156 21.09 6.01 3.34
N ALA A 157 20.12 5.38 2.67
CA ALA A 157 20.39 4.35 1.67
C ALA A 157 21.14 4.93 0.47
N TRP A 158 20.72 6.09 -0.03
CA TRP A 158 21.36 6.76 -1.16
C TRP A 158 22.82 7.14 -0.89
N ILE A 159 23.12 7.67 0.29
CA ILE A 159 24.46 8.09 0.68
C ILE A 159 25.32 6.91 1.14
N GLY A 160 24.73 5.99 1.91
CA GLY A 160 25.41 4.88 2.58
C GLY A 160 25.49 3.59 1.78
N GLY A 161 25.01 3.56 0.54
CA GLY A 161 25.05 2.36 -0.32
C GLY A 161 24.05 1.26 0.08
N GLY A 162 22.89 1.65 0.62
CA GLY A 162 21.80 0.72 0.92
C GLY A 162 20.94 0.39 -0.29
N ASP A 163 20.13 -0.68 -0.18
CA ASP A 163 19.17 -1.07 -1.22
C ASP A 163 18.04 -0.03 -1.32
N LEU A 164 18.05 0.74 -2.41
CA LEU A 164 17.06 1.77 -2.68
C LEU A 164 15.66 1.21 -2.93
N GLY A 165 15.53 0.01 -3.52
CA GLY A 165 14.24 -0.64 -3.74
C GLY A 165 13.54 -0.95 -2.41
N VAL A 166 14.30 -1.51 -1.47
CA VAL A 166 13.82 -1.78 -0.09
C VAL A 166 13.55 -0.47 0.64
N ALA A 167 14.44 0.52 0.53
CA ALA A 167 14.27 1.83 1.15
C ALA A 167 13.02 2.56 0.65
N MET A 168 12.66 2.43 -0.64
CA MET A 168 11.42 2.98 -1.18
C MET A 168 10.19 2.24 -0.65
N LEU A 169 10.27 0.92 -0.44
CA LEU A 169 9.16 0.08 -0.01
C LEU A 169 8.66 0.40 1.41
N ILE A 170 9.50 0.98 2.28
CA ILE A 170 9.07 1.40 3.62
C ILE A 170 7.90 2.40 3.53
N PHE A 171 7.90 3.30 2.54
CA PHE A 171 6.91 4.36 2.43
C PHE A 171 5.48 3.80 2.32
N PRO A 172 5.14 3.00 1.29
CA PRO A 172 3.80 2.49 1.19
C PRO A 172 3.44 1.52 2.30
N VAL A 173 4.38 0.68 2.77
CA VAL A 173 4.09 -0.29 3.82
C VAL A 173 3.79 0.40 5.15
N SER A 174 4.64 1.33 5.57
CA SER A 174 4.47 2.07 6.83
C SER A 174 3.27 3.04 6.78
N MET A 175 2.98 3.65 5.63
CA MET A 175 1.83 4.55 5.49
C MET A 175 0.51 3.78 5.50
N ILE A 176 0.39 2.67 4.75
CA ILE A 176 -0.80 1.82 4.77
C ILE A 176 -1.01 1.24 6.16
N TYR A 177 0.07 0.88 6.87
CA TYR A 177 -0.02 0.51 8.28
C TYR A 177 -0.62 1.62 9.15
N ALA A 178 -0.12 2.86 9.02
CA ALA A 178 -0.60 4.00 9.80
C ALA A 178 -2.07 4.34 9.52
N VAL A 179 -2.49 4.29 8.26
CA VAL A 179 -3.89 4.47 7.84
C VAL A 179 -4.76 3.34 8.39
N MET A 180 -4.31 2.08 8.30
CA MET A 180 -5.03 0.94 8.87
C MET A 180 -5.16 1.03 10.39
N ALA A 181 -4.15 1.53 11.10
CA ALA A 181 -4.20 1.71 12.54
C ALA A 181 -5.30 2.70 12.97
N ARG A 182 -5.64 3.66 12.10
CA ARG A 182 -6.83 4.51 12.26
C ARG A 182 -8.11 3.74 11.93
N ASP A 183 -8.15 3.11 10.76
CA ASP A 183 -9.37 2.55 10.18
C ASP A 183 -9.82 1.25 10.82
N ILE A 184 -8.95 0.57 11.57
CA ILE A 184 -9.31 -0.68 12.25
C ILE A 184 -10.53 -0.52 13.16
N ALA A 185 -10.67 0.65 13.80
CA ALA A 185 -11.82 0.93 14.67
C ALA A 185 -13.11 1.13 13.86
N LEU A 186 -13.01 1.71 12.67
CA LEU A 186 -14.14 1.87 11.75
C LEU A 186 -14.58 0.52 11.18
N VAL A 187 -13.62 -0.31 10.80
CA VAL A 187 -13.85 -1.64 10.21
C VAL A 187 -14.41 -2.62 11.24
N THR A 188 -13.88 -2.62 12.46
CA THR A 188 -14.32 -3.54 13.53
C THR A 188 -15.49 -3.00 14.35
N GLY A 189 -15.83 -1.71 14.19
CA GLY A 189 -16.82 -1.01 15.02
C GLY A 189 -16.41 -0.88 16.49
N ARG A 190 -15.15 -1.17 16.83
CA ARG A 190 -14.64 -1.22 18.22
C ARG A 190 -13.26 -0.60 18.29
N ARG A 191 -12.97 0.07 19.42
CA ARG A 191 -11.61 0.57 19.65
C ARG A 191 -10.63 -0.61 19.81
N PRO A 192 -9.46 -0.56 19.18
CA PRO A 192 -8.43 -1.57 19.40
C PRO A 192 -8.03 -1.60 20.88
N ALA A 193 -7.95 -2.80 21.45
CA ALA A 193 -7.77 -2.97 22.89
C ALA A 193 -6.36 -2.57 23.40
N ARG A 194 -5.38 -2.46 22.49
CA ARG A 194 -3.95 -2.32 22.83
C ARG A 194 -3.21 -1.37 21.89
N GLU A 195 -3.56 -0.08 21.91
CA GLU A 195 -2.94 0.94 21.04
C GLU A 195 -1.40 0.98 21.10
N ARG A 196 -0.82 0.72 22.29
CA ARG A 196 0.64 0.61 22.47
C ARG A 196 1.28 -0.50 21.62
N LEU A 197 0.56 -1.61 21.39
CA LEU A 197 1.04 -2.67 20.49
C LEU A 197 1.05 -2.23 19.04
N GLY A 198 0.14 -1.33 18.64
CA GLY A 198 0.15 -0.74 17.31
C GLY A 198 1.37 0.14 17.08
N VAL A 199 1.71 0.96 18.08
CA VAL A 199 2.96 1.77 18.05
C VAL A 199 4.20 0.88 18.04
N LEU A 200 4.24 -0.17 18.87
CA LEU A 200 5.36 -1.12 18.89
C LEU A 200 5.50 -1.83 17.54
N ALA A 201 4.40 -2.32 16.95
CA ALA A 201 4.41 -2.96 15.65
C ALA A 201 4.97 -2.02 14.56
N PHE A 202 4.60 -0.75 14.60
CA PHE A 202 5.15 0.27 13.70
C PHE A 202 6.66 0.45 13.88
N LEU A 203 7.15 0.57 15.13
CA LEU A 203 8.57 0.73 15.41
C LEU A 203 9.39 -0.49 14.95
N LEU A 204 8.87 -1.70 15.20
CA LEU A 204 9.47 -2.94 14.71
C LEU A 204 9.53 -2.99 13.19
N LEU A 205 8.49 -2.51 12.51
CA LEU A 205 8.44 -2.41 11.05
C LEU A 205 9.52 -1.45 10.53
N VAL A 206 9.61 -0.24 11.09
CA VAL A 206 10.62 0.75 10.67
C VAL A 206 12.04 0.22 10.92
N ALA A 207 12.30 -0.37 12.08
CA ALA A 207 13.60 -0.96 12.41
C ALA A 207 13.95 -2.13 11.47
N SER A 208 12.96 -2.96 11.12
CA SER A 208 13.13 -4.03 10.14
C SER A 208 13.59 -3.50 8.78
N PHE A 209 12.90 -2.48 8.23
CA PHE A 209 13.28 -1.89 6.96
C PHE A 209 14.67 -1.25 7.01
N ALA A 210 15.01 -0.56 8.11
CA ALA A 210 16.36 -0.03 8.28
C ALA A 210 17.43 -1.13 8.21
N MET A 211 17.23 -2.24 8.92
CA MET A 211 18.15 -3.39 8.85
C MET A 211 18.19 -4.05 7.47
N TRP A 212 17.04 -4.21 6.82
CA TRP A 212 16.94 -4.86 5.52
C TRP A 212 17.64 -4.05 4.43
N THR A 213 17.43 -2.73 4.40
CA THR A 213 18.07 -1.82 3.45
C THR A 213 19.60 -1.90 3.48
N PHE A 214 20.20 -2.16 4.65
CA PHE A 214 21.66 -2.30 4.80
C PHE A 214 22.13 -3.76 4.88
N GLY A 215 21.31 -4.71 4.44
CA GLY A 215 21.73 -6.11 4.26
C GLY A 215 21.73 -6.98 5.52
N ILE A 216 21.23 -6.48 6.66
CA ILE A 216 21.07 -7.27 7.90
C ILE A 216 19.73 -8.03 7.83
N VAL A 217 19.66 -8.99 6.91
CA VAL A 217 18.38 -9.60 6.46
C VAL A 217 17.68 -10.43 7.53
N GLU A 218 18.41 -11.26 8.28
CA GLU A 218 17.78 -12.17 9.25
C GLU A 218 17.14 -11.38 10.41
N ALA A 219 17.87 -10.43 10.99
CA ALA A 219 17.36 -9.56 12.05
C ALA A 219 16.18 -8.72 11.55
N ALA A 220 16.26 -8.20 10.32
CA ALA A 220 15.14 -7.53 9.68
C ALA A 220 13.90 -8.43 9.59
N GLY A 221 14.08 -9.68 9.17
CA GLY A 221 13.01 -10.68 9.07
C GLY A 221 12.35 -10.97 10.42
N ALA A 222 13.14 -11.16 11.48
CA ALA A 222 12.63 -11.37 12.83
C ALA A 222 11.80 -10.18 13.33
N LEU A 223 12.29 -8.95 13.14
CA LEU A 223 11.57 -7.73 13.50
C LEU A 223 10.28 -7.57 12.69
N LEU A 224 10.29 -7.91 11.40
CA LEU A 224 9.11 -7.83 10.54
C LEU A 224 8.03 -8.85 10.93
N ALA A 225 8.44 -10.08 11.24
CA ALA A 225 7.54 -11.12 11.74
C ALA A 225 6.92 -10.71 13.08
N ALA A 226 7.73 -10.16 13.99
CA ALA A 226 7.26 -9.60 15.26
C ALA A 226 6.29 -8.43 15.07
N SER A 227 6.55 -7.55 14.09
CA SER A 227 5.62 -6.48 13.69
C SER A 227 4.28 -7.04 13.22
N GLY A 228 4.28 -8.06 12.35
CA GLY A 228 3.06 -8.75 11.90
C GLY A 228 2.27 -9.35 13.07
N ALA A 229 2.94 -10.06 13.97
CA ALA A 229 2.31 -10.64 15.16
C ALA A 229 1.70 -9.55 16.08
N ALA A 230 2.47 -8.48 16.36
CA ALA A 230 1.99 -7.36 17.16
C ALA A 230 0.79 -6.65 16.49
N SER A 231 0.76 -6.58 15.17
CA SER A 231 -0.36 -6.01 14.39
C SER A 231 -1.65 -6.82 14.51
N ILE A 232 -1.55 -8.15 14.49
CA ILE A 232 -2.69 -9.06 14.73
C ILE A 232 -3.23 -8.87 16.15
N LEU A 233 -2.34 -8.79 17.15
CA LEU A 233 -2.73 -8.60 18.55
C LEU A 233 -3.34 -7.22 18.80
N PHE A 234 -2.77 -6.17 18.20
CA PHE A 234 -3.27 -4.80 18.26
C PHE A 234 -4.68 -4.69 17.67
N SER A 235 -4.88 -5.21 16.47
CA SER A 235 -6.14 -5.07 15.73
C SER A 235 -7.29 -5.86 16.35
N GLY A 236 -7.00 -6.92 17.12
CA GLY A 236 -8.01 -7.84 17.64
C GLY A 236 -8.74 -8.62 16.54
N ILE A 237 -8.26 -8.55 15.29
CA ILE A 237 -8.97 -9.08 14.11
C ILE A 237 -9.25 -10.58 14.23
N ALA A 238 -8.36 -11.34 14.87
CA ALA A 238 -8.53 -12.77 15.10
C ALA A 238 -9.78 -13.09 15.96
N GLN A 239 -10.10 -12.25 16.93
CA GLN A 239 -11.30 -12.41 17.76
C GLN A 239 -12.56 -12.05 16.96
N TYR A 240 -12.51 -11.00 16.15
CA TYR A 240 -13.65 -10.51 15.38
C TYR A 240 -13.99 -11.39 14.17
N ALA A 241 -12.97 -11.87 13.46
CA ALA A 241 -13.12 -12.82 12.35
C ALA A 241 -13.89 -14.08 12.76
N ARG A 242 -13.66 -14.58 13.97
CA ARG A 242 -14.37 -15.76 14.52
C ARG A 242 -15.84 -15.50 14.82
N ARG A 243 -16.21 -14.26 15.19
CA ARG A 243 -17.57 -13.92 15.68
C ARG A 243 -18.49 -13.39 14.58
N GLU A 244 -18.01 -12.42 13.79
CA GLU A 244 -18.86 -11.62 12.91
C GLU A 244 -18.69 -11.99 11.42
N LYS A 245 -17.70 -12.86 11.12
CA LYS A 245 -17.41 -13.46 9.81
C LYS A 245 -17.32 -12.48 8.63
N LEU A 246 -17.07 -11.18 8.78
CA LEU A 246 -17.01 -10.28 7.60
C LEU A 246 -15.84 -10.63 6.67
N PHE A 247 -16.05 -10.55 5.35
CA PHE A 247 -15.00 -10.90 4.38
C PHE A 247 -13.81 -9.94 4.43
N SER A 248 -14.03 -8.67 4.76
CA SER A 248 -12.96 -7.72 5.04
C SER A 248 -12.06 -8.12 6.22
N TYR A 249 -12.59 -8.87 7.20
CA TYR A 249 -11.75 -9.37 8.30
C TYR A 249 -10.80 -10.46 7.82
N VAL A 250 -11.24 -11.28 6.86
CA VAL A 250 -10.36 -12.25 6.19
C VAL A 250 -9.26 -11.51 5.44
N LYS A 251 -9.59 -10.49 4.65
CA LYS A 251 -8.61 -9.69 3.89
C LYS A 251 -7.58 -9.04 4.81
N ILE A 252 -8.00 -8.37 5.90
CA ILE A 252 -7.09 -7.74 6.87
C ILE A 252 -6.23 -8.78 7.58
N TRP A 253 -6.81 -9.91 7.98
CA TRP A 253 -6.05 -10.97 8.62
C TRP A 253 -5.01 -11.57 7.67
N SER A 254 -5.39 -11.86 6.41
CA SER A 254 -4.48 -12.29 5.35
C SER A 254 -3.36 -11.29 5.10
N ALA A 255 -3.65 -9.98 5.14
CA ALA A 255 -2.62 -8.95 4.99
C ALA A 255 -1.55 -9.06 6.08
N TYR A 256 -1.94 -9.18 7.36
CA TYR A 256 -0.97 -9.34 8.45
C TYR A 256 -0.24 -10.68 8.40
N LEU A 257 -0.89 -11.74 7.91
CA LEU A 257 -0.20 -13.01 7.66
C LEU A 257 0.85 -12.88 6.55
N TRP A 258 0.60 -12.12 5.49
CA TRP A 258 1.61 -11.84 4.46
C TRP A 258 2.75 -10.96 4.98
N LEU A 259 2.46 -9.96 5.82
CA LEU A 259 3.49 -9.18 6.51
C LEU A 259 4.40 -10.09 7.36
N MET A 260 3.80 -11.01 8.13
CA MET A 260 4.53 -11.96 8.93
C MET A 260 5.30 -12.97 8.08
N ALA A 261 4.70 -13.48 6.99
CA ALA A 261 5.32 -14.41 6.07
C ALA A 261 6.53 -13.77 5.37
N ALA A 262 6.46 -12.51 4.97
CA ALA A 262 7.61 -11.77 4.45
C ALA A 262 8.75 -11.76 5.46
N GLY A 263 8.45 -11.48 6.74
CA GLY A 263 9.43 -11.54 7.82
C GLY A 263 10.06 -12.92 8.01
N LEU A 264 9.24 -13.98 8.00
CA LEU A 264 9.73 -15.36 8.12
C LEU A 264 10.60 -15.76 6.92
N ILE A 265 10.23 -15.37 5.70
CA ILE A 265 11.03 -15.63 4.50
C ILE A 265 12.41 -14.98 4.60
N LEU A 266 12.49 -13.73 5.07
CA LEU A 266 13.76 -13.04 5.28
C LEU A 266 14.56 -13.68 6.42
N PHE A 267 13.90 -14.03 7.53
CA PHE A 267 14.55 -14.65 8.70
C PHE A 267 15.18 -16.01 8.37
N LEU A 268 14.53 -16.81 7.52
CA LEU A 268 15.00 -18.13 7.13
C LEU A 268 16.11 -18.10 6.06
N GLY A 269 16.62 -16.91 5.70
CA GLY A 269 17.87 -16.78 4.97
C GLY A 269 17.85 -17.25 3.52
N ALA A 270 16.70 -17.17 2.85
CA ALA A 270 16.53 -17.80 1.55
C ALA A 270 17.17 -17.01 0.37
N PRO A 271 17.54 -17.68 -0.76
CA PRO A 271 18.23 -17.09 -1.93
C PRO A 271 17.57 -15.84 -2.54
N ALA A 272 18.22 -15.22 -3.53
CA ALA A 272 17.78 -13.96 -4.16
C ALA A 272 16.28 -13.92 -4.56
N LEU A 273 15.73 -15.02 -5.12
CA LEU A 273 14.30 -15.10 -5.47
C LEU A 273 13.35 -15.00 -4.27
N TRP A 274 13.80 -15.39 -3.09
CA TRP A 274 13.00 -15.27 -1.87
C TRP A 274 12.94 -13.84 -1.33
N ARG A 275 13.97 -13.03 -1.59
CA ARG A 275 13.92 -11.58 -1.32
C ARG A 275 12.89 -10.90 -2.22
N ASP A 276 12.79 -11.31 -3.49
CA ASP A 276 11.72 -10.87 -4.40
C ASP A 276 10.33 -11.24 -3.87
N ILE A 277 10.15 -12.48 -3.37
CA ILE A 277 8.89 -12.89 -2.75
C ILE A 277 8.59 -12.07 -1.50
N ALA A 278 9.56 -11.82 -0.63
CA ALA A 278 9.34 -11.01 0.58
C ALA A 278 8.88 -9.58 0.22
N ALA A 279 9.53 -8.94 -0.76
CA ALA A 279 9.12 -7.62 -1.26
C ALA A 279 7.69 -7.64 -1.84
N HIS A 280 7.36 -8.66 -2.64
CA HIS A 280 6.02 -8.82 -3.20
C HIS A 280 4.97 -9.23 -2.16
N ALA A 281 5.34 -9.97 -1.11
CA ALA A 281 4.45 -10.28 0.00
C ALA A 281 4.07 -9.01 0.75
N LEU A 282 4.95 -8.01 0.82
CA LEU A 282 4.63 -6.70 1.38
C LEU A 282 3.82 -5.83 0.42
N ALA A 283 4.27 -5.72 -0.84
CA ALA A 283 3.63 -4.89 -1.85
C ALA A 283 2.24 -5.40 -2.28
N LEU A 284 2.09 -6.70 -2.44
CA LEU A 284 0.88 -7.36 -2.94
C LEU A 284 0.12 -8.04 -1.81
N GLY A 285 0.80 -8.85 -1.02
CA GLY A 285 0.18 -9.61 0.06
C GLY A 285 -0.34 -8.74 1.20
N PHE A 286 0.44 -7.76 1.67
CA PHE A 286 0.04 -6.87 2.76
C PHE A 286 -0.77 -5.68 2.25
N ILE A 287 -0.17 -4.81 1.40
CA ILE A 287 -0.81 -3.54 1.01
C ILE A 287 -2.15 -3.77 0.29
N PHE A 288 -2.18 -4.57 -0.78
CA PHE A 288 -3.43 -4.73 -1.54
C PHE A 288 -4.52 -5.47 -0.77
N ASN A 289 -4.20 -6.40 0.13
CA ASN A 289 -5.23 -7.02 0.97
C ASN A 289 -5.79 -6.03 2.01
N ILE A 290 -5.00 -5.09 2.53
CA ILE A 290 -5.52 -3.98 3.35
C ILE A 290 -6.44 -3.10 2.51
N VAL A 291 -5.97 -2.61 1.36
CA VAL A 291 -6.74 -1.75 0.44
C VAL A 291 -8.05 -2.43 0.04
N PHE A 292 -8.01 -3.70 -0.38
CA PHE A 292 -9.21 -4.47 -0.75
C PHE A 292 -10.17 -4.71 0.42
N GLY A 293 -9.66 -4.74 1.65
CA GLY A 293 -10.44 -4.99 2.87
C GLY A 293 -11.12 -3.73 3.40
N VAL A 294 -10.40 -2.62 3.42
CA VAL A 294 -10.81 -1.35 4.00
C VAL A 294 -11.65 -0.53 3.02
N ASP A 295 -11.21 -0.38 1.77
CA ASP A 295 -11.88 0.50 0.81
C ASP A 295 -13.31 0.03 0.51
N VAL A 296 -13.55 -1.28 0.49
CA VAL A 296 -14.90 -1.84 0.35
C VAL A 296 -15.80 -1.39 1.50
N ILE A 297 -15.28 -1.42 2.74
CA ILE A 297 -16.03 -0.99 3.92
C ILE A 297 -16.25 0.52 3.91
N LEU A 298 -15.25 1.31 3.54
CA LEU A 298 -15.37 2.76 3.48
C LEU A 298 -16.37 3.20 2.41
N ILE A 299 -16.31 2.59 1.21
CA ILE A 299 -17.23 2.87 0.11
C ILE A 299 -18.65 2.43 0.47
N ASP A 300 -18.81 1.25 1.08
CA ASP A 300 -20.12 0.83 1.59
C ASP A 300 -20.57 1.83 2.65
N MET A 301 -19.75 2.19 3.63
CA MET A 301 -20.12 3.16 4.67
C MET A 301 -20.57 4.50 4.08
N ILE A 302 -19.86 5.04 3.08
CA ILE A 302 -20.24 6.26 2.35
C ILE A 302 -21.58 6.08 1.62
N ALA A 303 -21.76 4.96 0.91
CA ALA A 303 -23.04 4.62 0.28
C ALA A 303 -24.19 4.52 1.29
N THR A 304 -23.89 4.08 2.51
CA THR A 304 -24.89 3.81 3.55
C THR A 304 -25.28 5.04 4.35
N GLN A 305 -24.40 6.06 4.38
CA GLN A 305 -24.71 7.40 4.88
C GLN A 305 -25.73 8.12 3.98
N MET A 306 -25.97 7.62 2.77
CA MET A 306 -27.13 7.95 1.93
C MET A 306 -28.39 7.09 2.24
N GLN A 307 -28.48 6.54 3.45
CA GLN A 307 -29.60 5.76 4.04
C GLN A 307 -29.74 4.27 3.65
N LYS A 308 -28.74 3.42 3.95
CA LYS A 308 -28.93 1.97 4.24
C LYS A 308 -27.59 1.29 4.50
N ARG A 309 -27.29 0.83 5.73
CA ARG A 309 -26.10 -0.01 6.07
C ARG A 309 -26.11 -1.35 5.31
N ILE A 310 -25.21 -1.55 4.36
CA ILE A 310 -24.97 -2.80 3.65
C ILE A 310 -23.72 -3.39 4.30
N VAL A 311 -23.94 -4.16 5.35
CA VAL A 311 -22.89 -4.99 5.94
C VAL A 311 -22.74 -6.21 5.02
N VAL A 312 -21.64 -6.29 4.27
CA VAL A 312 -21.35 -7.44 3.40
C VAL A 312 -21.00 -8.66 4.27
N LYS A 313 -22.01 -9.50 4.53
CA LYS A 313 -21.86 -10.76 5.28
C LYS A 313 -21.59 -11.92 4.32
N PRO A 314 -20.72 -12.90 4.65
CA PRO A 314 -20.43 -14.08 3.81
C PRO A 314 -21.65 -14.87 3.34
N ARG A 315 -22.71 -14.87 4.17
CA ARG A 315 -23.94 -15.62 3.90
C ARG A 315 -25.01 -14.84 3.15
N ARG A 316 -24.83 -13.53 2.92
CA ARG A 316 -25.75 -12.67 2.17
C ARG A 316 -24.99 -11.85 1.14
N GLY A 317 -24.47 -12.54 0.12
CA GLY A 317 -23.95 -11.92 -1.10
C GLY A 317 -22.67 -11.12 -0.89
N VAL A 318 -21.56 -11.78 -0.54
CA VAL A 318 -20.25 -11.20 -0.86
C VAL A 318 -20.19 -11.06 -2.37
N PRO A 319 -19.87 -9.88 -2.92
CA PRO A 319 -19.75 -9.73 -4.36
C PRO A 319 -18.75 -10.77 -4.88
N MET A 320 -19.19 -11.66 -5.79
CA MET A 320 -18.34 -12.71 -6.36
C MET A 320 -17.02 -12.13 -6.88
N LEU A 321 -17.07 -10.92 -7.43
CA LEU A 321 -15.89 -10.23 -7.91
C LEU A 321 -14.85 -9.97 -6.80
N GLU A 322 -15.26 -9.62 -5.58
CA GLU A 322 -14.31 -9.42 -4.47
C GLU A 322 -13.65 -10.72 -4.03
N VAL A 323 -14.40 -11.83 -4.05
CA VAL A 323 -13.84 -13.15 -3.75
C VAL A 323 -12.84 -13.55 -4.83
N VAL A 324 -13.21 -13.36 -6.09
CA VAL A 324 -12.37 -13.68 -7.24
C VAL A 324 -11.09 -12.84 -7.23
N THR A 325 -11.16 -11.52 -7.04
CA THR A 325 -9.95 -10.69 -7.00
C THR A 325 -9.06 -11.02 -5.81
N PHE A 326 -9.65 -11.30 -4.64
CA PHE A 326 -8.88 -11.79 -3.48
C PHE A 326 -8.17 -13.11 -3.78
N LEU A 327 -8.87 -14.10 -4.36
CA LEU A 327 -8.27 -15.39 -4.69
C LEU A 327 -7.17 -15.24 -5.75
N LEU A 328 -7.42 -14.50 -6.82
CA LEU A 328 -6.43 -14.26 -7.88
C LEU A 328 -5.15 -13.62 -7.33
N LEU A 329 -5.27 -12.61 -6.47
CA LEU A 329 -4.13 -11.95 -5.82
C LEU A 329 -3.31 -12.94 -4.99
N ASN A 330 -3.96 -13.69 -4.10
CA ASN A 330 -3.28 -14.58 -3.15
C ASN A 330 -2.75 -15.85 -3.85
N VAL A 331 -3.47 -16.41 -4.80
CA VAL A 331 -3.01 -17.55 -5.61
C VAL A 331 -1.84 -17.13 -6.51
N GLY A 332 -1.88 -15.94 -7.11
CA GLY A 332 -0.76 -15.41 -7.88
C GLY A 332 0.52 -15.24 -7.03
N MET A 333 0.37 -14.79 -5.79
CA MET A 333 1.46 -14.74 -4.81
C MET A 333 1.99 -16.12 -4.44
N LEU A 334 1.12 -17.09 -4.19
CA LEU A 334 1.52 -18.47 -3.91
C LEU A 334 2.20 -19.13 -5.11
N ALA A 335 1.76 -18.85 -6.34
CA ALA A 335 2.45 -19.31 -7.55
C ALA A 335 3.86 -18.72 -7.65
N ARG A 336 4.05 -17.44 -7.27
CA ARG A 336 5.38 -16.82 -7.19
C ARG A 336 6.27 -17.54 -6.19
N ALA A 337 5.73 -17.82 -5.00
CA ALA A 337 6.43 -18.57 -3.96
C ALA A 337 6.81 -19.99 -4.43
N GLY A 338 5.87 -20.68 -5.09
CA GLY A 338 6.10 -21.99 -5.67
C GLY A 338 7.17 -21.98 -6.76
N TYR A 339 7.24 -20.93 -7.58
CA TYR A 339 8.32 -20.76 -8.55
C TYR A 339 9.69 -20.63 -7.88
N ALA A 340 9.86 -19.80 -6.85
CA ALA A 340 11.16 -19.71 -6.18
C ALA A 340 11.56 -20.97 -5.43
N TYR A 341 10.59 -21.77 -4.97
CA TYR A 341 10.84 -23.03 -4.30
C TYR A 341 11.24 -24.14 -5.28
N ALA A 342 10.49 -24.31 -6.37
CA ALA A 342 10.60 -25.46 -7.27
C ALA A 342 11.16 -25.12 -8.66
N TYR A 343 11.51 -23.86 -8.93
CA TYR A 343 11.95 -23.34 -10.23
C TYR A 343 11.04 -23.73 -11.40
N THR A 344 9.73 -23.91 -11.14
CA THR A 344 8.77 -24.39 -12.13
C THR A 344 8.29 -23.25 -13.05
N PRO A 345 8.68 -23.20 -14.34
CA PRO A 345 8.45 -22.04 -15.20
C PRO A 345 6.97 -21.66 -15.39
N SER A 346 6.07 -22.66 -15.42
CA SER A 346 4.63 -22.41 -15.55
C SER A 346 4.08 -21.56 -14.40
N LEU A 347 4.61 -21.71 -13.18
CA LEU A 347 4.20 -20.90 -12.02
C LEU A 347 4.64 -19.44 -12.16
N ALA A 348 5.82 -19.19 -12.72
CA ALA A 348 6.28 -17.83 -13.02
C ALA A 348 5.42 -17.17 -14.10
N VAL A 349 5.04 -17.93 -15.13
CA VAL A 349 4.22 -17.44 -16.24
C VAL A 349 2.84 -16.99 -15.77
N VAL A 350 2.20 -17.74 -14.87
CA VAL A 350 0.84 -17.42 -14.39
C VAL A 350 0.80 -16.42 -13.23
N SER A 351 1.85 -16.34 -12.41
CA SER A 351 1.86 -15.52 -11.19
C SER A 351 1.56 -14.04 -11.47
N GLY A 352 2.30 -13.42 -12.40
CA GLY A 352 2.15 -12.01 -12.75
C GLY A 352 0.77 -11.67 -13.34
N PRO A 353 0.28 -12.40 -14.36
CA PRO A 353 -1.07 -12.21 -14.90
C PRO A 353 -2.19 -12.35 -13.88
N LEU A 354 -2.14 -13.35 -12.98
CA LEU A 354 -3.16 -13.52 -11.94
C LEU A 354 -3.26 -12.29 -11.01
N VAL A 355 -2.11 -11.79 -10.55
CA VAL A 355 -2.04 -10.57 -9.74
C VAL A 355 -2.50 -9.35 -10.53
N GLY A 356 -2.05 -9.19 -11.77
CA GLY A 356 -2.40 -8.05 -12.62
C GLY A 356 -3.91 -7.96 -12.87
N ILE A 357 -4.54 -9.09 -13.21
CA ILE A 357 -6.00 -9.17 -13.40
C ILE A 357 -6.73 -8.82 -12.09
N ALA A 358 -6.26 -9.32 -10.94
CA ALA A 358 -6.86 -9.02 -9.65
C ALA A 358 -6.88 -7.52 -9.35
N ILE A 359 -5.75 -6.84 -9.55
CA ILE A 359 -5.60 -5.40 -9.27
C ILE A 359 -6.47 -4.58 -10.22
N VAL A 360 -6.40 -4.84 -11.53
CA VAL A 360 -7.17 -4.08 -12.53
C VAL A 360 -8.67 -4.28 -12.32
N ALA A 361 -9.12 -5.51 -12.10
CA ALA A 361 -10.53 -5.80 -11.84
C ALA A 361 -11.02 -5.10 -10.56
N PHE A 362 -10.22 -5.08 -9.49
CA PHE A 362 -10.55 -4.33 -8.28
C PHE A 362 -10.66 -2.82 -8.54
N LEU A 363 -9.67 -2.20 -9.21
CA LEU A 363 -9.68 -0.78 -9.48
C LEU A 363 -10.88 -0.35 -10.33
N LEU A 364 -11.20 -1.12 -11.38
CA LEU A 364 -12.37 -0.87 -12.22
C LEU A 364 -13.69 -1.02 -11.45
N TYR A 365 -13.77 -2.02 -10.57
CA TYR A 365 -14.94 -2.21 -9.72
C TYR A 365 -15.15 -1.05 -8.75
N THR A 366 -14.08 -0.67 -8.05
CA THR A 366 -14.06 0.47 -7.13
C THR A 366 -14.44 1.76 -7.84
N GLN A 367 -13.88 2.02 -9.03
CA GLN A 367 -14.24 3.19 -9.83
C GLN A 367 -15.71 3.19 -10.24
N ARG A 368 -16.25 2.05 -10.70
CA ARG A 368 -17.68 1.94 -11.06
C ARG A 368 -18.58 2.23 -9.86
N ARG A 369 -18.26 1.69 -8.69
CA ARG A 369 -19.01 1.96 -7.45
C ARG A 369 -18.99 3.45 -7.10
N LEU A 370 -17.81 4.09 -7.18
CA LEU A 370 -17.69 5.52 -6.89
C LEU A 370 -18.51 6.37 -7.87
N MET A 371 -18.52 6.04 -9.16
CA MET A 371 -19.32 6.77 -10.15
C MET A 371 -20.82 6.67 -9.87
N GLN A 372 -21.30 5.49 -9.45
CA GLN A 372 -22.70 5.28 -9.07
C GLN A 372 -23.12 6.07 -7.83
N LEU A 373 -22.19 6.43 -6.95
CA LEU A 373 -22.46 7.26 -5.76
C LEU A 373 -22.43 8.77 -6.04
N SER A 374 -21.88 9.17 -7.19
CA SER A 374 -21.79 10.57 -7.62
C SER A 374 -22.86 11.00 -8.64
N ALA A 375 -23.66 10.05 -9.11
CA ALA A 375 -24.81 10.25 -9.99
C ALA A 375 -26.08 10.23 -9.14
#